data_AF-A0A1Q3ANU7-F1
#
_entry.id   AF-A0A1Q3ANU7-F1
#
_cell.length_a   1.000
_cell.length_b   1.000
_cell.length_c   1.000
_cell.angle_alpha   90.00
_cell.angle_beta   90.00
_cell.angle_gamma   90.00
#
_symmetry.space_group_name_H-M   'P 1'
#
loop_
_entity.id
_entity.type
_entity.pdbx_description
1 polymer ?
#
loop_
_entity_poly.entity_id
_entity_poly.type
_entity_poly.pdbx_seq_one_letter_code
_entity_poly.pdbx_strand_id
1 'polypeptide(L)'
;MWSITLAASPGHLPDFRMLSLFGCGALLLRGAGCTINDLLDRDIDTMVDRTKVRPVASGVLTPFQGLSFLGFQLLLGLGILLQLNNYSCILGASSLFLVFSYPLMKRLTFWPQAYLGLTFNWGALLGWAAIKGSLDPAVVFPLYISGVCWTLVYDTIYAHQDKEDDIKVGVKSTALRFGDLTKVWITGFGVACISSLALSGFNSDIGWPYYAFLAAAAGQLAWQIWTVNLSCRADCNRKFVSNKWFGALIFTGILYGRLSS
;
A
#
# COMPACT_ATOMS: atom_id res chain seq x y z
N MET A 1 6.81 0.32 8.57
CA MET A 1 7.93 1.26 8.72
C MET A 1 7.47 2.59 9.29
N TRP A 2 6.66 3.38 8.58
CA TRP A 2 6.24 4.71 9.04
C TRP A 2 5.65 4.71 10.46
N SER A 3 4.65 3.87 10.75
CA SER A 3 4.01 3.88 12.07
C SER A 3 4.89 3.35 13.19
N ILE A 4 5.81 2.41 12.91
CA ILE A 4 6.79 1.91 13.89
C ILE A 4 7.73 3.05 14.29
N THR A 5 8.24 3.79 13.32
CA THR A 5 9.10 4.95 13.58
C THR A 5 8.34 6.06 14.25
N LEU A 6 7.10 6.32 13.84
CA LEU A 6 6.25 7.32 14.48
C LEU A 6 5.88 6.92 15.92
N ALA A 7 5.81 5.63 16.24
CA ALA A 7 5.53 5.14 17.59
C ALA A 7 6.77 5.12 18.50
N ALA A 8 7.97 5.32 17.96
CA ALA A 8 9.20 5.39 18.75
C ALA A 8 9.13 6.55 19.76
N SER A 9 9.82 6.40 20.89
CA SER A 9 9.93 7.47 21.87
C SER A 9 10.65 8.69 21.27
N PRO A 10 10.26 9.93 21.64
CA PRO A 10 10.98 11.14 21.23
C PRO A 10 12.49 11.04 21.49
N GLY A 11 13.30 11.52 20.54
CA GLY A 11 14.76 11.45 20.59
C GLY A 11 15.39 10.06 20.37
N HIS A 12 14.59 9.01 20.14
CA HIS A 12 15.08 7.63 19.99
C HIS A 12 14.93 7.12 18.55
N LEU A 13 15.84 6.24 18.17
CA LEU A 13 15.73 5.47 16.94
C LEU A 13 14.59 4.44 17.03
N PRO A 14 13.94 4.09 15.91
CA PRO A 14 12.97 3.01 15.86
C PRO A 14 13.60 1.67 16.26
N ASP A 15 12.80 0.80 16.86
CA ASP A 15 13.21 -0.56 17.18
C ASP A 15 13.58 -1.34 15.89
N PHE A 16 14.87 -1.64 15.73
CA PHE A 16 15.41 -2.34 14.57
C PHE A 16 14.89 -3.77 14.42
N ARG A 17 14.57 -4.46 15.52
CA ARG A 17 13.96 -5.79 15.48
C ARG A 17 12.57 -5.66 14.89
N MET A 18 11.77 -4.68 15.32
CA MET A 18 10.42 -4.45 14.79
C MET A 18 10.45 -4.01 13.33
N LEU A 19 11.38 -3.13 12.95
CA LEU A 19 11.59 -2.79 11.54
C LEU A 19 11.92 -4.05 10.71
N SER A 20 12.82 -4.90 11.19
CA SER A 20 13.21 -6.13 10.47
C SER A 20 12.03 -7.11 10.35
N LEU A 21 11.29 -7.35 11.43
CA LEU A 21 10.11 -8.23 11.43
C LEU A 21 9.05 -7.73 10.45
N PHE A 22 8.73 -6.43 10.46
CA PHE A 22 7.77 -5.86 9.51
C PHE A 22 8.30 -5.77 8.09
N GLY A 23 9.60 -5.63 7.89
CA GLY A 23 10.23 -5.67 6.57
C GLY A 23 10.07 -7.06 5.95
N CYS A 24 10.46 -8.10 6.67
CA CYS A 24 10.28 -9.48 6.26
C CYS A 24 8.80 -9.83 6.09
N GLY A 25 7.95 -9.42 7.03
CA GLY A 25 6.50 -9.64 6.98
C GLY A 25 5.86 -8.97 5.77
N ALA A 26 6.26 -7.74 5.42
CA ALA A 26 5.77 -7.05 4.23
C ALA A 26 6.18 -7.77 2.93
N LEU A 27 7.42 -8.28 2.84
CA LEU A 27 7.88 -9.07 1.70
C LEU A 27 7.05 -10.37 1.54
N LEU A 28 6.84 -11.09 2.65
CA LEU A 28 6.07 -12.33 2.66
C LEU A 28 4.60 -12.10 2.32
N LEU A 29 3.94 -11.11 2.92
CA LEU A 29 2.53 -10.80 2.66
C LEU A 29 2.32 -10.24 1.25
N ARG A 30 3.24 -9.41 0.75
CA ARG A 30 3.20 -8.96 -0.65
C ARG A 30 3.34 -10.15 -1.59
N GLY A 31 4.27 -11.05 -1.31
CA GLY A 31 4.44 -12.29 -2.06
C GLY A 31 3.17 -13.15 -2.04
N ALA A 32 2.60 -13.41 -0.86
CA ALA A 32 1.37 -14.18 -0.68
C ALA A 32 0.20 -13.56 -1.43
N GLY A 33 0.02 -12.24 -1.34
CA GLY A 33 -1.01 -11.52 -2.08
C GLY A 33 -0.83 -11.63 -3.60
N CYS A 34 0.40 -11.55 -4.11
CA CYS A 34 0.69 -11.81 -5.52
C CYS A 34 0.38 -13.26 -5.92
N THR A 35 0.76 -14.26 -5.10
CA THR A 35 0.47 -15.67 -5.35
C THR A 35 -1.05 -15.93 -5.41
N ILE A 36 -1.82 -15.36 -4.47
CA ILE A 36 -3.29 -15.45 -4.46
C ILE A 36 -3.87 -14.81 -5.72
N ASN A 37 -3.40 -13.62 -6.11
CA ASN A 37 -3.85 -12.94 -7.32
C ASN A 37 -3.58 -13.80 -8.56
N ASP A 38 -2.37 -14.34 -8.72
CA ASP A 38 -2.01 -15.17 -9.87
C ASP A 38 -2.81 -16.48 -9.93
N LEU A 39 -3.18 -17.05 -8.78
CA LEU A 39 -4.03 -18.25 -8.71
C LEU A 39 -5.48 -17.94 -9.11
N LEU A 40 -6.06 -16.84 -8.61
CA LEU A 40 -7.47 -16.48 -8.82
C LEU A 40 -7.75 -15.78 -10.15
N ASP A 41 -6.78 -15.01 -10.64
CA ASP A 41 -6.87 -14.28 -11.90
C ASP A 41 -6.28 -15.09 -13.08
N ARG A 42 -5.87 -16.35 -12.88
CA ARG A 42 -5.29 -17.22 -13.91
C ARG A 42 -6.02 -17.15 -15.26
N ASP A 43 -7.34 -17.32 -15.26
CA ASP A 43 -8.14 -17.36 -16.50
C ASP A 43 -8.31 -15.98 -17.14
N ILE A 44 -8.20 -14.90 -16.34
CA ILE A 44 -8.25 -13.52 -16.81
C ILE A 44 -6.88 -13.12 -17.38
N ASP A 45 -5.82 -13.49 -16.66
CA ASP A 45 -4.45 -13.13 -16.97
C ASP A 45 -4.00 -13.72 -18.31
N THR A 46 -4.53 -14.87 -18.74
CA THR A 46 -4.30 -15.45 -20.09
C THR A 46 -4.88 -14.61 -21.24
N MET A 47 -5.91 -13.78 -20.95
CA MET A 47 -6.58 -12.93 -21.94
C MET A 47 -5.95 -11.53 -22.05
N VAL A 48 -5.00 -11.16 -21.18
CA VAL A 48 -4.40 -9.82 -21.12
C VAL A 48 -2.92 -9.90 -21.53
N ASP A 49 -2.53 -9.11 -22.53
CA ASP A 49 -1.20 -9.19 -23.15
C ASP A 49 -0.02 -9.04 -22.19
N ARG A 50 -0.18 -8.18 -21.17
CA ARG A 50 0.85 -7.94 -20.15
C ARG A 50 1.00 -9.11 -19.17
N THR A 51 -0.07 -9.85 -18.90
CA THR A 51 -0.13 -10.83 -17.80
C THR A 51 -0.18 -12.27 -18.27
N LYS A 52 -0.36 -12.53 -19.57
CA LYS A 52 -0.36 -13.89 -20.14
C LYS A 52 0.94 -14.66 -19.89
N VAL A 53 2.04 -13.95 -19.65
CA VAL A 53 3.36 -14.51 -19.34
C VAL A 53 3.57 -14.83 -17.85
N ARG A 54 2.59 -14.55 -16.99
CA ARG A 54 2.71 -14.84 -15.55
C ARG A 54 2.87 -16.36 -15.30
N PRO A 55 3.55 -16.78 -14.23
CA PRO A 55 3.93 -18.20 -14.04
C PRO A 55 2.75 -19.19 -14.04
N VAL A 56 1.64 -18.84 -13.40
CA VAL A 56 0.45 -19.70 -13.32
C VAL A 56 -0.38 -19.61 -14.61
N ALA A 57 -0.51 -18.41 -15.20
CA ALA A 57 -1.26 -18.20 -16.44
C ALA A 57 -0.59 -18.86 -17.66
N SER A 58 0.74 -18.81 -17.74
CA SER A 58 1.54 -19.45 -18.79
C SER A 58 1.71 -20.97 -18.63
N GLY A 59 1.29 -21.52 -17.49
CA GLY A 59 1.42 -22.95 -17.18
C GLY A 59 2.83 -23.39 -16.75
N VAL A 60 3.79 -22.46 -16.58
CA VAL A 60 5.15 -22.76 -16.08
C VAL A 60 5.10 -23.31 -14.64
N LEU A 61 4.14 -22.85 -13.83
CA LEU A 61 3.87 -23.38 -12.50
C LEU A 61 2.45 -23.96 -12.43
N THR A 62 2.31 -25.11 -11.79
CA THR A 62 1.01 -25.71 -11.51
C THR A 62 0.28 -24.95 -10.39
N PRO A 63 -1.06 -24.93 -10.37
CA PRO A 63 -1.82 -24.32 -9.27
C PRO A 63 -1.45 -24.90 -7.88
N PHE A 64 -1.11 -26.19 -7.82
CA PHE A 64 -0.67 -26.83 -6.59
C PHE A 64 0.67 -26.28 -6.08
N GLN A 65 1.65 -26.07 -6.97
CA GLN A 65 2.92 -25.42 -6.61
C GLN A 65 2.69 -23.99 -6.10
N GLY A 66 1.79 -23.23 -6.74
CA GLY A 66 1.39 -21.91 -6.26
C GLY A 66 0.76 -21.97 -4.85
N LEU A 67 -0.13 -22.94 -4.61
CA LEU A 67 -0.76 -23.14 -3.31
C LEU A 67 0.26 -23.55 -2.22
N SER A 68 1.21 -24.44 -2.54
CA SER A 68 2.29 -24.81 -1.61
C SER A 68 3.17 -23.61 -1.27
N PHE A 69 3.52 -22.78 -2.25
CA PHE A 69 4.31 -21.56 -2.03
C PHE A 69 3.55 -20.54 -1.17
N LEU A 70 2.24 -20.37 -1.43
CA LEU A 70 1.37 -19.56 -0.59
C LEU A 70 1.35 -20.07 0.86
N GLY A 71 1.17 -21.38 1.06
CA GLY A 71 1.20 -21.99 2.39
C GLY A 71 2.51 -21.72 3.13
N PHE A 72 3.65 -21.84 2.45
CA PHE A 72 4.96 -21.51 3.00
C PHE A 72 5.07 -20.02 3.40
N GLN A 73 4.64 -19.10 2.53
CA GLN A 73 4.64 -17.66 2.83
C GLN A 73 3.76 -17.32 4.05
N LEU A 74 2.58 -17.93 4.14
CA LEU A 74 1.65 -17.72 5.25
C LEU A 74 2.18 -18.30 6.57
N LEU A 75 2.83 -19.47 6.54
CA LEU A 75 3.45 -20.06 7.74
C LEU A 75 4.59 -19.19 8.28
N LEU A 76 5.45 -18.66 7.41
CA LEU A 76 6.49 -17.71 7.80
C LEU A 76 5.88 -16.40 8.33
N GLY A 77 4.83 -15.90 7.66
CA GLY A 77 4.10 -14.72 8.11
C GLY A 77 3.47 -14.91 9.49
N LEU A 78 2.90 -16.09 9.76
CA LEU A 78 2.38 -16.47 11.07
C LEU A 78 3.49 -16.50 12.12
N GLY A 79 4.66 -17.06 11.80
CA GLY A 79 5.83 -17.05 12.68
C GLY A 79 6.30 -15.65 13.06
N ILE A 80 6.16 -14.66 12.16
CA ILE A 80 6.40 -13.24 12.47
C ILE A 80 5.29 -12.68 13.34
N LEU A 81 4.02 -12.96 13.01
CA LEU A 81 2.86 -12.44 13.72
C LEU A 81 2.88 -12.88 15.20
N LEU A 82 3.20 -14.14 15.48
CA LEU A 82 3.28 -14.71 16.83
C LEU A 82 4.42 -14.13 17.69
N GLN A 83 5.36 -13.38 17.09
CA GLN A 83 6.40 -12.67 17.84
C GLN A 83 5.95 -11.27 18.29
N LEU A 84 4.76 -10.82 17.88
CA LEU A 84 4.20 -9.53 18.28
C LEU A 84 3.38 -9.69 19.58
N ASN A 85 2.95 -8.56 20.14
CA ASN A 85 2.04 -8.57 21.30
C ASN A 85 0.63 -9.09 20.91
N ASN A 86 -0.13 -9.57 21.90
CA ASN A 86 -1.46 -10.17 21.69
C ASN A 86 -2.42 -9.26 20.91
N TYR A 87 -2.42 -7.96 21.21
CA TYR A 87 -3.25 -6.99 20.51
C TYR A 87 -2.90 -6.94 19.01
N SER A 88 -1.61 -6.93 18.69
CA SER A 88 -1.08 -6.96 17.32
C SER A 88 -1.34 -8.29 16.62
N CYS A 89 -1.31 -9.42 17.33
CA CYS A 89 -1.69 -10.71 16.77
C CYS A 89 -3.13 -10.71 16.28
N ILE A 90 -4.06 -10.25 17.12
CA ILE A 90 -5.49 -10.16 16.79
C ILE A 90 -5.72 -9.17 15.64
N LEU A 91 -5.10 -7.99 15.73
CA LEU A 91 -5.21 -6.94 14.71
C LEU A 91 -4.58 -7.36 13.38
N GLY A 92 -3.49 -8.12 13.40
CA GLY A 92 -2.87 -8.66 12.20
C GLY A 92 -3.73 -9.77 11.58
N ALA A 93 -4.29 -10.66 12.40
CA ALA A 93 -5.19 -11.71 11.94
C ALA A 93 -6.48 -11.15 11.30
N SER A 94 -7.04 -10.06 11.84
CA SER A 94 -8.24 -9.43 11.27
C SER A 94 -8.01 -8.85 9.87
N SER A 95 -6.76 -8.49 9.52
CA SER A 95 -6.40 -8.05 8.17
C SER A 95 -6.63 -9.11 7.10
N LEU A 96 -6.58 -10.39 7.47
CA LEU A 96 -6.78 -11.50 6.53
C LEU A 96 -8.14 -11.42 5.84
N PHE A 97 -9.17 -10.93 6.54
CA PHE A 97 -10.49 -10.72 5.95
C PHE A 97 -10.40 -9.84 4.70
N LEU A 98 -9.66 -8.72 4.77
CA LEU A 98 -9.45 -7.82 3.64
C LEU A 98 -8.52 -8.43 2.59
N VAL A 99 -7.46 -9.12 3.00
CA VAL A 99 -6.51 -9.75 2.07
C VAL A 99 -7.19 -10.81 1.20
N PHE A 100 -7.99 -11.69 1.79
CA PHE A 100 -8.67 -12.77 1.07
C PHE A 100 -9.77 -12.29 0.12
N SER A 101 -10.46 -11.22 0.49
CA SER A 101 -11.59 -10.68 -0.29
C SER A 101 -11.15 -9.71 -1.39
N TYR A 102 -9.96 -9.09 -1.28
CA TYR A 102 -9.45 -8.11 -2.25
C TYR A 102 -9.47 -8.59 -3.72
N PRO A 103 -9.00 -9.80 -4.07
CA PRO A 103 -8.98 -10.26 -5.46
C PRO A 103 -10.37 -10.24 -6.12
N LEU A 104 -11.42 -10.51 -5.33
CA LEU A 104 -12.81 -10.51 -5.80
C LEU A 104 -13.33 -9.09 -6.08
N MET A 105 -12.76 -8.05 -5.48
CA MET A 105 -13.26 -6.68 -5.59
C MET A 105 -13.17 -6.13 -7.01
N LYS A 106 -12.20 -6.58 -7.81
CA LYS A 106 -12.09 -6.20 -9.23
C LYS A 106 -13.33 -6.61 -10.05
N ARG A 107 -14.04 -7.65 -9.61
CA ARG A 107 -15.26 -8.18 -10.26
C ARG A 107 -16.52 -7.48 -9.74
N LEU A 108 -16.51 -7.07 -8.48
CA LEU A 108 -17.69 -6.56 -7.78
C LEU A 108 -17.83 -5.03 -7.86
N THR A 109 -16.73 -4.27 -7.82
CA THR A 109 -16.76 -2.81 -7.67
C THR A 109 -15.83 -2.09 -8.65
N PHE A 110 -16.14 -0.82 -8.92
CA PHE A 110 -15.26 0.12 -9.64
C PHE A 110 -14.18 0.74 -8.74
N TRP A 111 -14.12 0.32 -7.47
CA TRP A 111 -13.18 0.83 -6.48
C TRP A 111 -12.20 -0.24 -5.94
N PRO A 112 -11.66 -1.17 -6.75
CA PRO A 112 -10.70 -2.15 -6.23
C PRO A 112 -9.45 -1.48 -5.67
N GLN A 113 -9.07 -0.30 -6.19
CA GLN A 113 -7.96 0.52 -5.68
C GLN A 113 -8.20 1.03 -4.25
N ALA A 114 -9.44 1.37 -3.90
CA ALA A 114 -9.76 1.77 -2.52
C ALA A 114 -9.60 0.57 -1.57
N TYR A 115 -10.09 -0.59 -1.99
CA TYR A 115 -9.97 -1.82 -1.23
C TYR A 115 -8.51 -2.26 -1.08
N LEU A 116 -7.71 -2.12 -2.15
CA LEU A 116 -6.27 -2.33 -2.12
C LEU A 116 -5.59 -1.41 -1.11
N GLY A 117 -5.99 -0.13 -1.09
CA GLY A 117 -5.53 0.84 -0.11
C GLY A 117 -5.82 0.40 1.31
N LEU A 118 -7.04 -0.09 1.58
CA LEU A 118 -7.41 -0.59 2.91
C LEU A 118 -6.53 -1.78 3.32
N THR A 119 -6.29 -2.71 2.41
CA THR A 119 -5.49 -3.92 2.67
C THR A 119 -4.02 -3.61 2.88
N PHE A 120 -3.38 -2.85 1.97
CA PHE A 120 -1.92 -2.62 2.03
C PHE A 120 -1.50 -1.66 3.13
N ASN A 121 -2.35 -0.71 3.49
CA ASN A 121 -2.00 0.25 4.53
C ASN A 121 -2.27 -0.28 5.93
N TRP A 122 -2.79 -1.52 6.08
CA TRP A 122 -3.04 -2.11 7.40
C TRP A 122 -1.78 -2.17 8.28
N GLY A 123 -0.60 -2.22 7.66
CA GLY A 123 0.68 -2.10 8.34
C GLY A 123 0.86 -0.80 9.13
N ALA A 124 0.14 0.28 8.82
CA ALA A 124 0.12 1.49 9.62
C ALA A 124 -0.51 1.24 11.00
N LEU A 125 -1.67 0.58 11.03
CA LEU A 125 -2.36 0.18 12.28
C LEU A 125 -1.49 -0.80 13.07
N LEU A 126 -1.06 -1.87 12.40
CA LEU A 126 -0.32 -2.96 13.02
C LEU A 126 1.05 -2.52 13.56
N GLY A 127 1.77 -1.66 12.83
CA GLY A 127 3.09 -1.19 13.24
C GLY A 127 3.08 -0.30 14.48
N TRP A 128 2.05 0.53 14.66
CA TRP A 128 1.89 1.31 15.88
C TRP A 128 1.53 0.40 17.06
N ALA A 129 0.55 -0.48 16.86
CA ALA A 129 0.11 -1.46 17.83
C ALA A 129 1.25 -2.39 18.30
N ALA A 130 2.18 -2.74 17.42
CA ALA A 130 3.33 -3.58 17.77
C ALA A 130 4.25 -2.92 18.80
N ILE A 131 4.37 -1.59 18.76
CA ILE A 131 5.22 -0.82 19.67
C ILE A 131 4.47 -0.39 20.93
N LYS A 132 3.24 0.11 20.81
CA LYS A 132 2.48 0.68 21.94
C LYS A 132 1.55 -0.30 22.65
N GLY A 133 1.26 -1.46 22.05
CA GLY A 133 0.30 -2.45 22.59
C GLY A 133 -1.17 -2.03 22.48
N SER A 134 -1.44 -0.88 21.86
CA SER A 134 -2.77 -0.31 21.63
C SER A 134 -2.73 0.60 20.40
N LEU A 135 -3.89 1.11 19.96
CA LEU A 135 -3.97 2.16 18.95
C LEU A 135 -4.24 3.51 19.61
N ASP A 136 -3.56 4.54 19.12
CA ASP A 136 -3.96 5.93 19.33
C ASP A 136 -4.74 6.40 18.08
N PRO A 137 -6.07 6.49 18.13
CA PRO A 137 -6.86 6.84 16.95
C PRO A 137 -6.50 8.21 16.36
N ALA A 138 -6.09 9.17 17.20
CA ALA A 138 -5.78 10.53 16.75
C ALA A 138 -4.52 10.55 15.86
N VAL A 139 -3.55 9.68 16.13
CA VAL A 139 -2.33 9.60 15.33
C VAL A 139 -2.47 8.58 14.20
N VAL A 140 -3.00 7.41 14.50
CA VAL A 140 -2.89 6.25 13.60
C VAL A 140 -3.96 6.24 12.52
N PHE A 141 -5.19 6.71 12.80
CA PHE A 141 -6.23 6.73 11.76
C PHE A 141 -5.92 7.72 10.64
N PRO A 142 -5.47 8.97 10.92
CA PRO A 142 -4.99 9.85 9.86
C PRO A 142 -3.81 9.24 9.08
N LEU A 143 -2.86 8.56 9.75
CA LEU A 143 -1.77 7.87 9.06
C LEU A 143 -2.30 6.78 8.11
N TYR A 144 -3.24 5.96 8.57
CA TYR A 144 -3.86 4.91 7.77
C TYR A 144 -4.62 5.47 6.57
N ILE A 145 -5.48 6.48 6.80
CA ILE A 145 -6.22 7.18 5.75
C ILE A 145 -5.27 7.78 4.72
N SER A 146 -4.17 8.38 5.17
CA SER A 146 -3.19 8.95 4.25
C SER A 146 -2.59 7.92 3.31
N GLY A 147 -2.32 6.72 3.82
CA GLY A 147 -1.84 5.60 3.02
C GLY A 147 -2.89 5.12 2.02
N VAL A 148 -4.16 5.01 2.43
CA VAL A 148 -5.27 4.63 1.55
C VAL A 148 -5.43 5.65 0.41
N CYS A 149 -5.42 6.94 0.73
CA CYS A 149 -5.48 8.02 -0.25
C CYS A 149 -4.27 8.01 -1.19
N TRP A 150 -3.07 7.76 -0.66
CA TRP A 150 -1.87 7.63 -1.49
C TRP A 150 -1.96 6.45 -2.46
N THR A 151 -2.45 5.29 -2.00
CA THR A 151 -2.74 4.13 -2.85
C THR A 151 -3.74 4.47 -3.94
N LEU A 152 -4.81 5.20 -3.61
CA LEU A 152 -5.76 5.66 -4.62
C LEU A 152 -5.11 6.56 -5.68
N VAL A 153 -4.11 7.37 -5.33
CA VAL A 153 -3.38 8.19 -6.31
C VAL A 153 -2.54 7.30 -7.23
N TYR A 154 -1.57 6.57 -6.69
CA TYR A 154 -0.59 5.87 -7.53
C TYR A 154 -1.19 4.67 -8.26
N ASP A 155 -2.15 3.96 -7.65
CA ASP A 155 -2.71 2.74 -8.21
C ASP A 155 -3.79 3.06 -9.25
N THR A 156 -4.47 4.20 -9.13
CA THR A 156 -5.32 4.72 -10.21
C THR A 156 -4.47 5.12 -11.42
N ILE A 157 -3.32 5.78 -11.22
CA ILE A 157 -2.37 6.06 -12.32
C ILE A 157 -1.89 4.75 -12.94
N TYR A 158 -1.55 3.76 -12.12
CA TYR A 158 -1.10 2.46 -12.60
C TYR A 158 -2.17 1.75 -13.44
N ALA A 159 -3.43 1.79 -13.02
CA ALA A 159 -4.56 1.15 -13.71
C ALA A 159 -4.84 1.72 -15.11
N HIS A 160 -4.41 2.95 -15.42
CA HIS A 160 -4.51 3.48 -16.79
C HIS A 160 -3.64 2.72 -17.80
N GLN A 161 -2.66 1.91 -17.35
CA GLN A 161 -1.85 1.07 -18.23
C GLN A 161 -2.65 -0.06 -18.89
N ASP A 162 -3.64 -0.60 -18.17
CA ASP A 162 -4.41 -1.77 -18.58
C ASP A 162 -5.83 -1.38 -19.05
N LYS A 163 -6.14 -0.08 -19.12
CA LYS A 163 -7.50 0.47 -19.38
C LYS A 163 -8.19 -0.15 -20.60
N GLU A 164 -7.48 -0.28 -21.72
CA GLU A 164 -8.06 -0.82 -22.96
C GLU A 164 -8.37 -2.31 -22.87
N ASP A 165 -7.53 -3.06 -22.15
CA ASP A 165 -7.67 -4.50 -21.99
C ASP A 165 -8.71 -4.83 -20.91
N ASP A 166 -8.77 -4.03 -19.84
CA ASP A 166 -9.81 -4.08 -18.81
C ASP A 166 -11.22 -3.92 -19.41
N ILE A 167 -11.40 -3.00 -20.39
CA ILE A 167 -12.68 -2.80 -21.08
C ILE A 167 -13.10 -4.07 -21.83
N LYS A 168 -12.16 -4.72 -22.54
CA LYS A 168 -12.45 -5.92 -23.33
C LYS A 168 -12.84 -7.10 -22.45
N VAL A 169 -12.22 -7.22 -21.28
CA VAL A 169 -12.40 -8.35 -20.35
C VAL A 169 -13.47 -8.06 -19.28
N GLY A 170 -14.04 -6.85 -19.24
CA GLY A 170 -15.09 -6.45 -18.31
C GLY A 170 -14.60 -6.22 -16.87
N VAL A 171 -13.31 -6.00 -16.68
CA VAL A 171 -12.70 -5.70 -15.37
C VAL A 171 -12.99 -4.25 -15.00
N LYS A 172 -13.40 -4.01 -13.75
CA LYS A 172 -13.76 -2.68 -13.25
C LYS A 172 -12.57 -2.04 -12.52
N SER A 173 -12.34 -0.75 -12.73
CA SER A 173 -11.26 0.01 -12.08
C SER A 173 -11.62 1.49 -11.88
N THR A 174 -10.91 2.17 -10.98
CA THR A 174 -11.05 3.63 -10.80
C THR A 174 -10.65 4.40 -12.05
N ALA A 175 -9.70 3.89 -12.84
CA ALA A 175 -9.32 4.48 -14.13
C ALA A 175 -10.50 4.52 -15.11
N LEU A 176 -11.31 3.45 -15.14
CA LEU A 176 -12.54 3.41 -15.94
C LEU A 176 -13.63 4.29 -15.34
N ARG A 177 -13.78 4.29 -14.01
CA ARG A 177 -14.82 5.06 -13.34
C ARG A 177 -14.61 6.57 -13.44
N PHE A 178 -13.38 7.04 -13.31
CA PHE A 178 -13.06 8.47 -13.33
C PHE A 178 -12.86 8.99 -14.75
N GLY A 179 -12.42 8.16 -15.70
CA GLY A 179 -12.22 8.55 -17.09
C GLY A 179 -11.37 9.81 -17.19
N ASP A 180 -11.87 10.84 -17.86
CA ASP A 180 -11.18 12.11 -18.09
C ASP A 180 -11.03 12.94 -16.80
N LEU A 181 -11.87 12.69 -15.79
CA LEU A 181 -11.80 13.35 -14.48
C LEU A 181 -10.74 12.72 -13.55
N THR A 182 -9.97 11.72 -14.01
CA THR A 182 -8.97 11.05 -13.18
C THR A 182 -8.06 12.04 -12.47
N LYS A 183 -7.52 13.04 -13.16
CA LYS A 183 -6.60 14.03 -12.56
C LYS A 183 -7.26 14.82 -11.42
N VAL A 184 -8.55 15.14 -11.53
CA VAL A 184 -9.30 15.85 -10.49
C VAL A 184 -9.44 14.97 -9.25
N TRP A 185 -9.86 13.71 -9.42
CA TRP A 185 -10.03 12.77 -8.31
C TRP A 185 -8.73 12.46 -7.59
N ILE A 186 -7.66 12.14 -8.33
CA ILE A 186 -6.35 11.88 -7.71
C ILE A 186 -5.73 13.13 -7.07
N THR A 187 -6.08 14.34 -7.54
CA THR A 187 -5.71 15.58 -6.84
C THR A 187 -6.41 15.66 -5.48
N GLY A 188 -7.72 15.38 -5.43
CA GLY A 188 -8.46 15.32 -4.16
C GLY A 188 -7.89 14.30 -3.19
N PHE A 189 -7.57 13.09 -3.66
CA PHE A 189 -6.90 12.08 -2.84
C PHE A 189 -5.47 12.49 -2.43
N GLY A 190 -4.74 13.19 -3.30
CA GLY A 190 -3.42 13.73 -2.96
C GLY A 190 -3.48 14.77 -1.84
N VAL A 191 -4.43 15.70 -1.91
CA VAL A 191 -4.68 16.68 -0.84
C VAL A 191 -5.08 15.97 0.46
N ALA A 192 -6.01 15.02 0.40
CA ALA A 192 -6.41 14.25 1.57
C ALA A 192 -5.22 13.48 2.19
N CYS A 193 -4.37 12.87 1.35
CA CYS A 193 -3.16 12.18 1.80
C CYS A 193 -2.22 13.10 2.59
N ILE A 194 -1.85 14.24 2.02
CA ILE A 194 -0.92 15.20 2.65
C ILE A 194 -1.54 15.79 3.93
N SER A 195 -2.81 16.16 3.91
CA SER A 195 -3.52 16.68 5.08
C SER A 195 -3.61 15.66 6.21
N SER A 196 -3.89 14.39 5.91
CA SER A 196 -3.94 13.33 6.92
C SER A 196 -2.56 12.98 7.47
N LEU A 197 -1.49 13.06 6.66
CA LEU A 197 -0.11 12.96 7.11
C LEU A 197 0.23 14.12 8.08
N ALA A 198 -0.07 15.36 7.69
CA ALA A 198 0.15 16.54 8.53
C ALA A 198 -0.56 16.42 9.88
N LEU A 199 -1.82 15.96 9.87
CA LEU A 199 -2.62 15.73 11.08
C LEU A 199 -2.02 14.63 11.96
N SER A 200 -1.58 13.52 11.38
CA SER A 200 -0.91 12.45 12.11
C SER A 200 0.38 12.95 12.77
N GLY A 201 1.21 13.69 12.04
CA GLY A 201 2.43 14.31 12.57
C GLY A 201 2.13 15.26 13.72
N PHE A 202 1.18 16.18 13.52
CA PHE A 202 0.75 17.15 14.54
C PHE A 202 0.26 16.47 15.82
N ASN A 203 -0.67 15.51 15.71
CA ASN A 203 -1.21 14.78 16.86
C ASN A 203 -0.16 13.91 17.58
N SER A 204 0.99 13.69 16.95
CA SER A 204 2.06 12.87 17.48
C SER A 204 3.22 13.69 18.07
N ASP A 205 3.10 15.02 18.10
CA ASP A 205 4.13 15.97 18.53
C ASP A 205 5.48 15.74 17.82
N ILE A 206 5.43 15.50 16.50
CA ILE A 206 6.64 15.26 15.72
C ILE A 206 7.40 16.56 15.45
N GLY A 207 8.73 16.51 15.54
CA GLY A 207 9.59 17.68 15.36
C GLY A 207 9.54 18.25 13.94
N TRP A 208 9.97 19.52 13.83
CA TRP A 208 9.86 20.33 12.62
C TRP A 208 10.44 19.71 11.32
N PRO A 209 11.53 18.90 11.32
CA PRO A 209 12.09 18.34 10.10
C PRO A 209 11.07 17.51 9.31
N TYR A 210 10.13 16.87 10.01
CA TYR A 210 9.04 16.12 9.37
C TYR A 210 8.27 16.96 8.35
N TYR A 211 7.93 18.21 8.70
CA TYR A 211 7.12 19.07 7.84
C TYR A 211 7.87 19.55 6.60
N ALA A 212 9.20 19.70 6.67
CA ALA A 212 10.03 19.99 5.51
C ALA A 212 10.02 18.82 4.51
N PHE A 213 10.17 17.59 5.00
CA PHE A 213 10.05 16.39 4.16
C PHE A 213 8.62 16.17 3.64
N LEU A 214 7.59 16.50 4.43
CA LEU A 214 6.20 16.47 4.01
C LEU A 214 5.94 17.44 2.85
N ALA A 215 6.50 18.64 2.90
CA ALA A 215 6.43 19.62 1.81
C ALA A 215 7.12 19.09 0.54
N ALA A 216 8.29 18.46 0.67
CA ALA A 216 8.98 17.81 -0.45
C ALA A 216 8.15 16.66 -1.06
N ALA A 217 7.55 15.82 -0.22
CA ALA A 217 6.67 14.73 -0.65
C ALA A 217 5.40 15.26 -1.35
N ALA A 218 4.81 16.34 -0.84
CA ALA A 218 3.68 17.02 -1.48
C ALA A 218 4.06 17.57 -2.86
N GLY A 219 5.23 18.20 -2.99
CA GLY A 219 5.77 18.66 -4.27
C GLY A 219 5.98 17.51 -5.26
N GLN A 220 6.52 16.39 -4.80
CA GLN A 220 6.69 15.19 -5.63
C GLN A 220 5.33 14.65 -6.11
N LEU A 221 4.36 14.52 -5.21
CA LEU A 221 3.02 14.02 -5.53
C LEU A 221 2.30 14.96 -6.53
N ALA A 222 2.41 16.27 -6.32
CA ALA A 222 1.90 17.28 -7.25
C ALA A 222 2.56 17.16 -8.63
N TRP A 223 3.88 16.98 -8.69
CA TRP A 223 4.60 16.72 -9.94
C TRP A 223 4.09 15.47 -10.65
N GLN A 224 3.88 14.36 -9.92
CA GLN A 224 3.33 13.13 -10.50
C GLN A 224 1.97 13.39 -11.14
N ILE A 225 1.03 13.98 -10.39
CA ILE A 225 -0.35 14.22 -10.83
C ILE A 225 -0.41 15.22 -12.00
N TRP A 226 0.36 16.29 -11.94
CA TRP A 226 0.35 17.34 -12.95
C TRP A 226 0.90 16.83 -14.28
N THR A 227 2.06 16.18 -14.24
CA THR A 227 2.82 15.81 -15.46
C THR A 227 2.49 14.45 -16.03
N VAL A 228 1.74 13.59 -15.33
CA VAL A 228 1.39 12.27 -15.86
C VAL A 228 0.58 12.38 -17.14
N ASN A 229 1.00 11.64 -18.16
CA ASN A 229 0.23 11.37 -19.35
C ASN A 229 -0.52 10.03 -19.21
N LEU A 230 -1.81 10.10 -18.89
CA LEU A 230 -2.65 8.92 -18.62
C LEU A 230 -2.89 8.02 -19.84
N SER A 231 -2.67 8.51 -21.07
CA SER A 231 -2.74 7.68 -22.27
C SER A 231 -1.43 6.95 -22.58
N CYS A 232 -0.33 7.29 -21.90
CA CYS A 232 0.98 6.68 -22.12
C CYS A 232 1.29 5.63 -21.05
N ARG A 233 1.18 4.34 -21.42
CA ARG A 233 1.47 3.21 -20.51
C ARG A 233 2.85 3.34 -19.84
N ALA A 234 3.89 3.71 -20.61
CA ALA A 234 5.25 3.87 -20.10
C ALA A 234 5.38 5.01 -19.09
N ASP A 235 4.69 6.14 -19.28
CA ASP A 235 4.71 7.25 -18.33
C ASP A 235 3.94 6.90 -17.05
N CYS A 236 2.77 6.26 -17.16
CA CYS A 236 2.04 5.74 -16.00
C CYS A 236 2.90 4.80 -15.15
N ASN A 237 3.64 3.88 -15.78
CA ASN A 237 4.59 3.00 -15.07
C ASN A 237 5.70 3.80 -14.39
N ARG A 238 6.31 4.77 -15.08
CA ARG A 238 7.37 5.61 -14.51
C ARG A 238 6.87 6.40 -13.30
N LYS A 239 5.66 6.95 -13.35
CA LYS A 239 5.03 7.64 -12.21
C LYS A 239 4.75 6.67 -11.08
N PHE A 240 4.20 5.50 -11.35
CA PHE A 240 4.00 4.46 -10.36
C PHE A 240 5.31 4.09 -9.65
N VAL A 241 6.38 3.76 -10.39
CA VAL A 241 7.70 3.42 -9.84
C VAL A 241 8.30 4.54 -9.00
N SER A 242 8.06 5.81 -9.36
CA SER A 242 8.58 6.94 -8.60
C SER A 242 8.01 7.07 -7.18
N ASN A 243 6.90 6.38 -6.85
CA ASN A 243 6.32 6.38 -5.50
C ASN A 243 7.23 5.79 -4.43
N LYS A 244 8.24 4.99 -4.79
CA LYS A 244 9.28 4.58 -3.83
C LYS A 244 9.94 5.79 -3.15
N TRP A 245 10.11 6.90 -3.88
CA TRP A 245 10.69 8.13 -3.35
C TRP A 245 9.73 8.88 -2.44
N PHE A 246 8.43 8.85 -2.74
CA PHE A 246 7.44 9.45 -1.85
C PHE A 246 7.48 8.76 -0.49
N GLY A 247 7.49 7.42 -0.50
CA GLY A 247 7.57 6.68 0.74
C GLY A 247 8.89 6.80 1.47
N ALA A 248 10.00 6.99 0.75
CA ALA A 248 11.29 7.32 1.34
C ALA A 248 11.28 8.71 2.00
N LEU A 249 10.76 9.74 1.32
CA LEU A 249 10.65 11.10 1.87
C LEU A 249 9.83 11.13 3.16
N ILE A 250 8.66 10.48 3.18
CA ILE A 250 7.82 10.40 4.38
C ILE A 250 8.53 9.64 5.50
N PHE A 251 9.15 8.48 5.21
CA PHE A 251 9.88 7.72 6.22
C PHE A 251 11.05 8.51 6.82
N THR A 252 11.85 9.16 5.97
CA THR A 252 12.99 9.99 6.38
C THR A 252 12.52 11.19 7.19
N GLY A 253 11.41 11.83 6.79
CA GLY A 253 10.77 12.89 7.55
C GLY A 253 10.32 12.44 8.93
N ILE A 254 9.68 11.27 9.03
CA ILE A 254 9.26 10.71 10.32
C ILE A 254 10.48 10.42 11.21
N LEU A 255 11.54 9.84 10.64
CA LEU A 255 12.77 9.52 11.37
C LEU A 255 13.43 10.78 11.95
N TYR A 256 13.72 11.78 11.11
CA TYR A 256 14.34 13.02 11.59
C TYR A 256 13.43 13.83 12.48
N GLY A 257 12.14 13.87 12.17
CA GLY A 257 11.13 14.50 13.02
C GLY A 257 11.15 13.92 14.42
N ARG A 258 11.15 12.58 14.55
CA ARG A 258 11.21 11.89 15.85
C ARG A 258 12.53 12.06 16.60
N LEU A 259 13.65 12.11 15.89
CA LEU A 259 14.96 12.38 16.50
C LEU A 259 15.11 13.82 17.01
N SER A 260 14.32 14.75 16.48
CA SER A 260 14.31 16.16 16.88
C SER A 260 13.19 16.54 17.86
N SER A 261 12.28 15.60 18.16
CA SER A 261 11.20 15.75 19.15
C SER A 261 11.71 15.59 20.57
#